data_AF-A0ABD3XN78-F1
#
_entry.id   AF-A0ABD3XN78-F1
#
_cell.length_a   1.000
_cell.length_b   1.000
_cell.length_c   1.000
_cell.angle_alpha   90.00
_cell.angle_beta   90.00
_cell.angle_gamma   90.00
#
_symmetry.space_group_name_H-M   'P 1'
#
loop_
_entity.id
_entity.type
_entity.pdbx_description
1 polymer ?
#
loop_
_entity_poly.entity_id
_entity_poly.type
_entity_poly.pdbx_seq_one_letter_code
_entity_poly.pdbx_strand_id
1 'polypeptide(L)'
;VPCSHPLVLHQRLQKPQQAALSSRSTLKANCLSVGLVLHDETPADGNCFFEAVSSQLQRLNCVVKKSPQELRHEVVAFMRTNRVIQ
;
A
#
# COMPACT_ATOMS: atom_id res chain seq x y z
N VAL A 1 -41.30 11.30 -28.40
CA VAL A 1 -39.90 11.69 -28.02
C VAL A 1 -39.84 11.70 -26.50
N PRO A 2 -38.79 11.22 -25.79
CA PRO A 2 -37.41 10.85 -26.19
C PRO A 2 -37.09 9.34 -25.97
N CYS A 3 -36.26 8.65 -26.75
CA CYS A 3 -34.81 8.77 -26.99
C CYS A 3 -33.91 8.52 -25.76
N SER A 4 -33.83 7.26 -25.34
CA SER A 4 -32.88 6.75 -24.35
C SER A 4 -31.46 6.71 -24.95
N HIS A 5 -30.61 7.65 -24.57
CA HIS A 5 -29.20 7.70 -24.93
C HIS A 5 -28.38 6.70 -24.09
N PRO A 6 -27.55 5.81 -24.69
CA PRO A 6 -26.70 4.86 -23.96
C PRO A 6 -25.34 5.46 -23.49
N LEU A 7 -25.21 6.78 -23.32
CA LEU A 7 -23.90 7.43 -23.11
C LEU A 7 -23.49 7.66 -21.64
N VAL A 8 -24.32 7.34 -20.65
CA VAL A 8 -24.03 7.69 -19.24
C VAL A 8 -23.15 6.66 -18.52
N LEU A 9 -22.98 5.45 -19.08
CA LEU A 9 -22.25 4.37 -18.41
C LEU A 9 -20.72 4.45 -18.55
N HIS A 10 -20.19 5.12 -19.57
CA HIS A 10 -18.74 5.26 -19.75
C HIS A 10 -18.09 6.35 -18.87
N GLN A 11 -18.86 7.32 -18.37
CA GLN A 11 -18.31 8.43 -17.59
C GLN A 11 -18.03 8.11 -16.12
N ARG A 12 -18.64 7.04 -15.57
CA ARG A 12 -18.40 6.65 -14.17
C ARG A 12 -17.17 5.77 -13.96
N LEU A 13 -16.65 5.14 -15.02
CA LEU A 13 -15.48 4.26 -14.94
C LEU A 13 -14.13 4.97 -15.14
N GLN A 14 -14.12 6.20 -15.68
CA GLN A 14 -12.87 6.93 -15.95
C GLN A 14 -12.37 7.78 -14.77
N LYS A 15 -13.23 8.07 -13.79
CA LYS A 15 -12.90 8.93 -12.64
C LYS A 15 -11.91 8.33 -11.61
N PRO A 16 -11.88 7.01 -11.33
CA PRO A 16 -10.96 6.46 -10.33
C PRO A 16 -9.48 6.56 -10.75
N GLN A 17 -9.17 6.35 -12.03
CA GLN A 17 -7.77 6.25 -12.49
C GLN A 17 -7.04 7.59 -12.52
N GLN A 18 -7.67 8.67 -12.99
CA GLN A 18 -7.04 10.00 -13.01
C GLN A 18 -6.82 10.56 -11.59
N ALA A 19 -7.74 10.30 -10.66
CA ALA A 19 -7.58 10.70 -9.26
C ALA A 19 -6.53 9.86 -8.51
N ALA A 20 -6.36 8.58 -8.85
CA ALA A 20 -5.33 7.73 -8.26
C ALA A 20 -3.91 8.06 -8.76
N LEU A 21 -3.77 8.44 -10.03
CA LEU A 21 -2.49 8.90 -10.59
C LEU A 21 -2.07 10.25 -9.99
N SER A 22 -3.03 11.15 -9.74
CA SER A 22 -2.75 12.42 -9.06
C SER A 22 -2.41 12.21 -7.58
N SER A 23 -3.02 11.24 -6.90
CA SER A 23 -2.69 10.94 -5.50
C SER A 23 -1.30 10.30 -5.34
N ARG A 24 -0.91 9.34 -6.19
CA ARG A 24 0.41 8.71 -6.12
C ARG A 24 1.54 9.68 -6.48
N SER A 25 1.35 10.51 -7.51
CA SER A 25 2.34 11.52 -7.89
C SER A 25 2.49 12.60 -6.82
N THR A 26 1.39 13.05 -6.21
CA THR A 26 1.41 13.95 -5.04
C THR A 26 2.13 13.32 -3.86
N LEU A 27 1.83 12.06 -3.53
CA LEU A 27 2.50 11.33 -2.45
C LEU A 27 4.00 11.21 -2.73
N LYS A 28 4.40 10.89 -3.97
CA LYS A 28 5.81 10.83 -4.37
C LYS A 28 6.51 12.17 -4.20
N ALA A 29 5.88 13.27 -4.61
CA ALA A 29 6.43 14.62 -4.41
C ALA A 29 6.59 14.96 -2.92
N ASN A 30 5.59 14.62 -2.09
CA ASN A 30 5.66 14.82 -0.64
C ASN A 30 6.72 13.96 0.05
N CYS A 31 6.92 12.71 -0.39
CA CYS A 31 8.03 11.89 0.12
C CYS A 31 9.38 12.54 -0.22
N LEU A 32 9.56 12.97 -1.47
CA LEU A 32 10.80 13.60 -1.91
C LEU A 32 11.10 14.90 -1.18
N SER A 33 10.07 15.71 -0.86
CA SER A 33 10.26 16.98 -0.14
C SER A 33 10.81 16.81 1.27
N VAL A 34 10.66 15.63 1.87
CA VAL A 34 11.22 15.28 3.19
C VAL A 34 12.41 14.30 3.09
N GLY A 35 12.98 14.13 1.89
CA GLY A 35 14.14 13.25 1.66
C GLY A 35 13.83 11.75 1.68
N LEU A 36 12.55 11.37 1.56
CA LEU A 36 12.12 9.98 1.44
C LEU A 36 11.90 9.58 -0.02
N VAL A 37 12.15 8.30 -0.32
CA VAL A 37 11.87 7.71 -1.63
C VAL A 37 10.65 6.80 -1.52
N LEU A 38 9.59 7.13 -2.25
CA LEU A 38 8.43 6.25 -2.39
C LEU A 38 8.79 5.11 -3.33
N HIS A 39 8.83 3.89 -2.80
CA HIS A 39 9.10 2.68 -3.57
C HIS A 39 7.85 2.12 -4.26
N ASP A 40 8.08 1.28 -5.28
CA ASP A 40 7.03 0.68 -6.10
C ASP A 40 6.15 -0.33 -5.37
N GLU A 41 5.09 -0.75 -6.06
CA GLU A 41 3.92 -1.40 -5.49
C GLU A 41 4.25 -2.64 -4.67
N THR A 42 3.80 -2.62 -3.42
CA THR A 42 3.63 -3.83 -2.62
C THR A 42 2.46 -4.62 -3.19
N PRO A 43 2.54 -5.96 -3.28
CA PRO A 43 1.42 -6.80 -3.67
C PRO A 43 0.14 -6.47 -2.90
N ALA A 44 -0.98 -6.36 -3.59
CA ALA A 44 -2.31 -6.09 -3.00
C ALA A 44 -3.00 -7.39 -2.54
N ASP A 45 -2.29 -8.22 -1.77
CA ASP A 45 -2.69 -9.58 -1.38
C ASP A 45 -3.17 -9.69 0.09
N GLY A 46 -3.29 -8.56 0.79
CA GLY A 46 -3.60 -8.51 2.22
C GLY A 46 -2.38 -8.71 3.14
N ASN A 47 -1.18 -8.93 2.59
CA ASN A 47 0.10 -8.89 3.31
C ASN A 47 0.92 -7.65 2.98
N CYS A 48 0.38 -6.69 2.22
CA CYS A 48 1.07 -5.49 1.74
C CYS A 48 1.89 -4.75 2.82
N PHE A 49 1.38 -4.69 4.06
CA PHE A 49 2.12 -4.12 5.20
C PHE A 49 3.42 -4.88 5.49
N PHE A 50 3.35 -6.20 5.61
CA PHE A 50 4.53 -7.03 5.91
C PHE A 50 5.49 -7.11 4.72
N GLU A 51 4.97 -7.04 3.49
CA GLU A 51 5.78 -6.89 2.27
C GLU A 51 6.58 -5.57 2.30
N ALA A 52 5.93 -4.46 2.63
CA ALA A 52 6.60 -3.15 2.75
C ALA A 52 7.72 -3.18 3.80
N VAL A 53 7.44 -3.73 4.98
CA VAL A 53 8.39 -3.79 6.10
C VAL A 53 9.56 -4.71 5.77
N SER A 54 9.29 -5.93 5.26
CA SER A 54 10.32 -6.87 4.82
C SER A 54 11.25 -6.23 3.78
N SER A 55 10.67 -5.59 2.76
CA SER A 55 11.42 -4.90 1.71
C SER A 55 12.32 -3.78 2.29
N GLN A 56 11.80 -2.99 3.25
CA GLN A 56 12.57 -1.93 3.88
C GLN A 56 13.73 -2.48 4.74
N LEU A 57 13.50 -3.53 5.53
CA LEU A 57 14.54 -4.16 6.35
C LEU A 57 15.67 -4.74 5.49
N GLN A 58 15.33 -5.32 4.34
CA GLN A 58 16.31 -5.83 3.38
C GLN A 58 17.16 -4.69 2.79
N ARG A 59 16.55 -3.56 2.41
CA ARG A 59 17.27 -2.40 1.85
C ARG A 59 18.21 -1.74 2.85
N LEU A 60 17.82 -1.69 4.11
CA LEU A 60 18.65 -1.13 5.19
C LEU A 60 19.82 -2.03 5.58
N ASN A 61 20.03 -3.17 4.89
CA ASN A 61 20.99 -4.20 5.25
C ASN A 61 20.90 -4.58 6.74
N CYS A 62 19.68 -4.57 7.29
CA CYS A 62 19.48 -5.04 8.65
C CYS A 62 19.92 -6.50 8.73
N VAL A 63 20.63 -6.84 9.81
CA VAL A 63 21.19 -8.18 10.05
C VAL A 63 20.12 -9.28 9.97
N VAL A 64 18.86 -8.91 10.23
CA VAL A 64 17.72 -9.80 10.26
C VAL A 64 16.89 -9.61 8.98
N LYS A 65 17.15 -10.47 7.99
CA LYS A 65 16.30 -10.60 6.80
C LYS A 65 15.15 -11.54 7.12
N LYS A 66 13.97 -10.97 7.37
CA LYS A 66 12.73 -11.73 7.59
C LYS A 66 11.81 -11.61 6.39
N SER A 67 11.18 -12.72 6.03
CA SER A 67 10.08 -12.75 5.08
C SER A 67 8.83 -12.03 5.64
N PRO A 68 7.92 -11.58 4.77
CA PRO A 68 6.63 -11.02 5.19
C PRO A 68 5.85 -11.96 6.14
N GLN A 69 5.90 -13.26 5.90
CA GLN A 69 5.21 -14.27 6.69
C GLN A 69 5.83 -14.43 8.09
N GLU A 70 7.16 -14.43 8.19
CA GLU A 70 7.85 -14.45 9.49
C GLU A 70 7.52 -13.21 10.32
N LEU A 71 7.55 -12.02 9.70
CA LEU A 71 7.15 -10.78 10.38
C LEU A 71 5.72 -10.85 10.90
N ARG A 72 4.78 -11.36 10.09
CA ARG A 72 3.38 -11.54 10.50
C ARG A 72 3.26 -12.48 11.70
N HIS A 73 3.94 -13.62 11.68
CA HIS A 73 3.91 -14.56 12.79
C HIS A 73 4.45 -13.96 14.08
N GLU A 74 5.56 -13.23 14.01
CA GLU A 74 6.15 -12.59 15.17
C GLU A 74 5.29 -11.48 15.75
N VAL A 75 4.68 -10.64 14.90
CA VAL A 75 3.73 -9.61 15.36
C VAL A 75 2.54 -10.25 16.05
N VAL A 76 1.95 -11.31 15.47
CA VAL A 76 0.83 -12.03 16.10
C VAL A 76 1.25 -12.68 17.42
N ALA A 77 2.44 -13.29 17.47
CA ALA A 77 2.97 -13.87 18.70
C ALA A 77 3.16 -12.80 19.78
N PHE A 78 3.72 -11.64 19.42
CA PHE A 78 3.87 -10.49 20.29
C PHE A 78 2.53 -9.99 20.83
N MET A 79 1.51 -9.88 19.98
CA MET A 79 0.17 -9.46 20.41
C MET A 79 -0.48 -10.47 21.38
N ARG A 80 -0.24 -11.76 21.18
CA ARG A 80 -0.77 -12.81 22.07
C ARG A 80 -0.10 -12.81 23.45
N THR A 81 1.19 -12.49 23.51
CA THR A 81 1.94 -12.42 24.77
C THR A 81 1.66 -11.11 25.52
N ASN A 82 1.42 -10.01 24.81
CA ASN A 82 1.14 -8.71 25.38
C ASN A 82 -0.38 -8.43 25.41
N ARG A 83 -1.07 -8.99 26.41
CA ARG A 83 -2.52 -8.79 26.64
C ARG A 83 -2.96 -7.35 26.94
N VAL A 84 -2.07 -6.37 26.85
CA VAL A 84 -2.34 -4.94 27.11
C VAL A 84 -3.08 -4.29 25.93
N ILE A 85 -3.16 -4.95 24.78
CA ILE A 85 -3.80 -4.41 23.55
C ILE A 85 -5.18 -5.08 23.29
N GLN A 86 -5.83 -5.64 24.31
CA GLN A 86 -7.20 -6.19 24.21
C GLN A 86 -8.19 -5.39 25.05
#